data_AF-A0A438KMP3-F1
#
_entry.id   AF-A0A438KMP3-F1
#
_cell.length_a   1.000
_cell.length_b   1.000
_cell.length_c   1.000
_cell.angle_alpha   90.00
_cell.angle_beta   90.00
_cell.angle_gamma   90.00
#
_symmetry.space_group_name_H-M   'P 1'
#
loop_
_entity.id
_entity.type
_entity.pdbx_description
1 polymer ?
#
loop_
_entity_poly.entity_id
_entity_poly.type
_entity_poly.pdbx_seq_one_letter_code
_entity_poly.pdbx_strand_id
1 'polypeptide(L)'
;MAIKSSIFSSVISGSPMITSEKLVGSENYLSWSAFVELWFMSQGYEDHIVTQEADILEVDRVQWRKIDAQLCSVLWQSVDPKILLHLRPTNML
;
A
#
# COMPACT_ATOMS: atom_id res chain seq x y z
N MET A 1 24.97 -4.27 17.48
CA MET A 1 23.65 -4.93 17.40
C MET A 1 23.20 -4.83 15.95
N ALA A 2 23.25 -5.94 15.21
CA ALA A 2 22.94 -5.96 13.78
C ALA A 2 21.45 -6.27 13.60
N ILE A 3 20.69 -5.33 13.06
CA ILE A 3 19.30 -5.58 12.66
C ILE A 3 19.38 -6.39 11.37
N LYS A 4 19.06 -7.69 11.45
CA LYS A 4 18.80 -8.52 10.28
C LYS A 4 17.48 -8.04 9.67
N SER A 5 17.53 -7.11 8.72
CA SER A 5 16.39 -6.81 7.85
C SER A 5 16.13 -8.06 7.00
N SER A 6 15.08 -8.80 7.31
CA SER A 6 14.68 -9.99 6.56
C SER A 6 14.09 -9.55 5.22
N ILE A 7 14.93 -9.50 4.18
CA ILE A 7 14.49 -9.15 2.82
C ILE A 7 13.78 -10.37 2.23
N PHE A 8 12.45 -10.32 2.21
CA PHE A 8 11.62 -11.27 1.47
C PHE A 8 11.64 -10.88 -0.01
N SER A 9 12.32 -11.69 -0.83
CA SER A 9 12.23 -11.62 -2.28
C SER A 9 11.24 -12.69 -2.76
N SER A 10 10.14 -12.27 -3.40
CA SER A 10 9.34 -13.15 -4.24
C SER A 10 8.89 -12.41 -5.50
N VAL A 11 9.76 -12.42 -6.51
CA VAL A 11 9.39 -12.19 -7.92
C VAL A 11 8.79 -13.49 -8.45
N ILE A 12 7.50 -13.76 -8.22
CA ILE A 12 6.76 -14.79 -8.96
C ILE A 12 5.32 -14.28 -9.18
N SER A 13 4.95 -14.08 -10.45
CA SER A 13 3.57 -13.85 -10.95
C SER A 13 2.97 -12.44 -10.87
N GLY A 14 3.59 -11.45 -11.54
CA GLY A 14 2.87 -10.36 -12.23
C GLY A 14 2.06 -9.34 -11.41
N SER A 15 2.01 -9.46 -10.09
CA SER A 15 1.40 -8.46 -9.21
C SER A 15 2.52 -7.55 -8.67
N PRO A 16 2.42 -6.24 -8.86
CA PRO A 16 3.46 -5.34 -8.39
C PRO A 16 3.49 -5.42 -6.85
N MET A 17 4.68 -5.66 -6.29
CA MET A 17 4.90 -5.83 -4.85
C MET A 17 5.74 -4.66 -4.34
N ILE A 18 5.34 -4.05 -3.23
CA ILE A 18 6.15 -3.06 -2.53
C ILE A 18 7.29 -3.79 -1.81
N THR A 19 8.55 -3.56 -2.20
CA THR A 19 9.75 -4.19 -1.61
C THR A 19 10.29 -3.44 -0.38
N SER A 20 9.48 -2.59 0.27
CA SER A 20 9.91 -1.78 1.41
C SER A 20 9.88 -2.52 2.73
N GLU A 21 10.53 -1.92 3.73
CA GLU A 21 10.19 -2.20 5.13
C GLU A 21 8.69 -1.97 5.37
N LYS A 22 8.09 -2.82 6.20
CA LYS A 22 6.71 -2.64 6.60
C LYS A 22 6.56 -1.41 7.49
N LEU A 23 5.41 -0.75 7.43
CA LEU A 23 5.06 0.28 8.39
C LEU A 23 4.91 -0.36 9.78
N VAL A 24 5.79 -0.01 10.73
CA VAL A 24 5.77 -0.55 12.11
C VAL A 24 5.28 0.47 13.13
N GLY A 25 5.22 1.76 12.75
CA GLY A 25 4.63 2.81 13.55
C GLY A 25 5.06 4.19 13.05
N SER A 26 4.90 5.20 13.89
CA SER A 26 5.31 6.57 13.57
C SER A 26 6.82 6.71 13.30
N GLU A 27 7.63 5.83 13.89
CA GLU A 27 9.10 5.87 13.77
C GLU A 27 9.60 5.76 12.33
N ASN A 28 8.96 4.91 11.52
CA ASN A 28 9.34 4.71 10.12
C ASN A 28 8.29 5.22 9.13
N TYR A 29 7.25 5.92 9.60
CA TYR A 29 6.16 6.42 8.75
C TYR A 29 6.65 7.26 7.58
N LEU A 30 7.54 8.23 7.80
CA LEU A 30 8.04 9.12 6.73
C LEU A 30 8.82 8.35 5.65
N SER A 31 9.64 7.38 6.06
CA SER A 31 10.38 6.56 5.10
C SER A 31 9.47 5.60 4.34
N TRP A 32 8.46 5.05 5.02
CA TRP A 32 7.45 4.19 4.40
C TRP A 32 6.59 4.98 3.40
N SER A 33 6.11 6.16 3.78
CA SER A 33 5.25 6.99 2.91
C SER A 33 5.99 7.46 1.67
N ALA A 34 7.25 7.88 1.81
CA ALA A 34 8.08 8.27 0.68
C ALA A 34 8.34 7.10 -0.29
N PHE A 35 8.51 5.87 0.23
CA PHE A 35 8.65 4.69 -0.62
C PHE A 35 7.34 4.34 -1.33
N VAL A 36 6.20 4.41 -0.64
CA VAL A 36 4.89 4.17 -1.23
C VAL A 36 4.65 5.14 -2.39
N GLU A 37 4.87 6.44 -2.19
CA GLU A 37 4.74 7.46 -3.23
C GLU A 37 5.64 7.14 -4.44
N LEU A 38 6.93 6.87 -4.20
CA LEU A 38 7.88 6.50 -5.26
C LEU A 38 7.45 5.24 -6.00
N TRP A 39 6.91 4.25 -5.30
CA TRP A 39 6.42 3.01 -5.90
C TRP A 39 5.24 3.31 -6.83
N PHE A 40 4.25 4.10 -6.42
CA PHE A 40 3.12 4.47 -7.27
C PHE A 40 3.58 5.23 -8.52
N MET A 41 4.51 6.17 -8.37
CA MET A 41 5.12 6.89 -9.50
C MET A 41 5.84 5.92 -10.45
N SER A 42 6.60 4.95 -9.92
CA SER A 42 7.34 3.98 -10.75
C SER A 42 6.45 3.07 -11.59
N GLN A 43 5.22 2.81 -11.12
CA GLN A 43 4.25 1.97 -11.81
C GLN A 43 3.30 2.77 -12.73
N GLY A 44 3.34 4.11 -12.67
CA GLY A 44 2.41 4.97 -13.39
C GLY A 44 1.01 5.03 -12.76
N TYR A 45 0.89 4.75 -11.46
CA TYR A 45 -0.38 4.80 -10.72
C TYR A 45 -0.54 6.07 -9.87
N GLU A 46 0.27 7.11 -10.08
CA GLU A 46 0.18 8.38 -9.33
C GLU A 46 -1.24 8.95 -9.30
N ASP A 47 -1.96 8.87 -10.43
CA ASP A 47 -3.33 9.35 -10.54
C ASP A 47 -4.30 8.64 -9.59
N HIS A 48 -4.02 7.40 -9.18
CA HIS A 48 -4.80 6.66 -8.19
C HIS A 48 -4.60 7.15 -6.74
N ILE A 49 -3.59 7.99 -6.49
CA ILE A 49 -3.40 8.67 -5.19
C ILE A 49 -4.11 10.02 -5.19
N VAL A 50 -4.08 10.75 -6.31
CA VAL A 50 -4.49 12.17 -6.37
C VAL A 50 -5.90 12.40 -6.93
N THR A 51 -6.39 11.49 -7.78
CA THR A 51 -7.66 11.67 -8.48
C THR A 51 -8.79 10.98 -7.73
N GLN A 52 -9.90 11.69 -7.51
CA GLN A 52 -11.09 11.10 -6.90
C GLN A 52 -11.89 10.32 -7.94
N GLU A 53 -12.54 9.23 -7.54
CA GLU A 53 -13.37 8.41 -8.44
C GLU A 53 -14.49 9.24 -9.11
N ALA A 54 -14.99 10.28 -8.43
CA ALA A 54 -16.01 11.19 -8.96
C ALA A 54 -15.56 11.91 -10.23
N ASP A 55 -14.26 12.15 -10.37
CA ASP A 55 -13.63 12.87 -11.48
C ASP A 55 -13.29 11.92 -12.65
N ILE A 56 -13.41 10.60 -12.45
CA ILE A 56 -13.20 9.57 -13.48
C ILE A 56 -14.46 9.41 -14.34
N LEU A 57 -14.27 9.29 -15.65
CA LEU A 57 -15.35 9.00 -16.61
C LEU A 57 -16.08 7.71 -16.25
N GLU A 58 -17.40 7.70 -16.36
CA GLU A 58 -18.25 6.58 -15.91
C GLU A 58 -17.87 5.24 -16.57
N VAL A 59 -17.45 5.27 -17.83
CA VAL A 59 -16.99 4.08 -18.57
C VAL A 59 -15.72 3.46 -17.98
N ASP A 60 -14.86 4.26 -17.35
CA ASP A 60 -13.57 3.84 -16.82
C ASP A 60 -13.62 3.47 -15.32
N ARG A 61 -14.65 3.92 -14.59
CA ARG A 61 -14.80 3.71 -13.13
C ARG A 61 -14.72 2.24 -12.73
N VAL A 62 -15.27 1.33 -13.52
CA VAL A 62 -15.23 -0.11 -13.21
C VAL A 62 -13.81 -0.65 -13.20
N GLN A 63 -12.99 -0.28 -14.19
CA GLN A 63 -11.58 -0.68 -14.22
C GLN A 63 -10.77 0.07 -13.16
N TRP A 64 -11.05 1.35 -12.96
CA TRP A 64 -10.41 2.16 -11.93
C TRP A 64 -10.55 1.53 -10.54
N ARG A 65 -11.77 1.18 -10.13
CA ARG A 65 -12.03 0.50 -8.84
C ARG A 65 -11.32 -0.84 -8.71
N LYS A 66 -11.19 -1.58 -9.82
CA LYS A 66 -10.49 -2.86 -9.82
C LYS A 66 -9.01 -2.66 -9.52
N ILE A 67 -8.39 -1.64 -10.13
CA ILE A 67 -7.00 -1.26 -9.86
C ILE A 67 -6.87 -0.74 -8.43
N ASP A 68 -7.76 0.14 -7.97
CA ASP A 68 -7.76 0.63 -6.58
C ASP A 68 -7.81 -0.52 -5.56
N ALA A 69 -8.70 -1.51 -5.75
CA ALA A 69 -8.79 -2.66 -4.85
C ALA A 69 -7.49 -3.48 -4.81
N GLN A 70 -6.80 -3.61 -5.95
CA GLN A 70 -5.49 -4.28 -6.02
C GLN A 70 -4.41 -3.46 -5.29
N LEU A 71 -4.35 -2.15 -5.53
CA LEU A 71 -3.41 -1.24 -4.87
C LEU A 71 -3.62 -1.21 -3.35
N CYS A 72 -4.87 -1.16 -2.89
CA CYS A 72 -5.22 -1.30 -1.48
C CYS A 72 -4.70 -2.61 -0.88
N SER A 73 -4.81 -3.73 -1.62
CA SER A 73 -4.31 -5.02 -1.16
C SER A 73 -2.77 -5.01 -1.01
N VAL A 74 -2.06 -4.37 -1.95
CA VAL A 74 -0.59 -4.21 -1.88
C VAL A 74 -0.19 -3.34 -0.69
N LEU A 75 -0.85 -2.21 -0.48
CA LEU A 75 -0.64 -1.34 0.67
C LEU A 75 -0.91 -2.06 1.98
N TRP A 76 -1.99 -2.85 2.07
CA TRP A 76 -2.30 -3.62 3.27
C TRP A 76 -1.20 -4.62 3.63
N GLN A 77 -0.55 -5.24 2.63
CA GLN A 77 0.58 -6.15 2.88
C GLN A 77 1.85 -5.43 3.35
N SER A 78 1.99 -4.12 3.05
CA SER A 78 3.13 -3.31 3.47
C SER A 78 2.97 -2.71 4.88
N VAL A 79 1.86 -2.97 5.58
CA VAL A 79 1.63 -2.54 6.96
C VAL A 79 1.90 -3.70 7.93
N ASP A 80 2.58 -3.43 9.04
CA ASP A 80 2.79 -4.43 10.08
C ASP A 80 1.44 -4.81 10.72
N PRO A 81 1.10 -6.11 10.84
CA PRO A 81 -0.15 -6.55 11.44
C PRO A 81 -0.42 -5.99 12.84
N LYS A 82 0.61 -5.61 13.60
CA LYS A 82 0.46 -4.98 14.92
C LYS A 82 -0.21 -3.61 14.84
N ILE A 83 0.05 -2.83 13.78
CA ILE A 83 -0.68 -1.58 13.55
C ILE A 83 -2.15 -1.88 13.29
N LEU A 84 -2.45 -2.93 12.54
CA LEU A 84 -3.81 -3.34 12.22
C LEU A 84 -4.61 -3.74 13.47
N LEU A 85 -3.94 -4.28 14.50
CA LEU A 85 -4.57 -4.58 15.79
C LEU A 85 -5.04 -3.31 16.52
N HIS A 86 -4.35 -2.18 16.35
CA HIS A 86 -4.74 -0.88 16.89
C HIS A 86 -5.83 -0.18 16.07
N LEU A 87 -6.02 -0.58 14.81
CA LEU A 87 -7.08 -0.05 13.93
C LEU A 87 -8.40 -0.83 14.04
N ARG A 88 -8.45 -1.93 14.80
CA ARG A 88 -9.72 -2.60 15.08
C ARG A 88 -10.66 -1.63 15.81
N PRO A 89 -11.93 -1.50 15.37
CA PRO A 89 -12.93 -0.79 16.15
C PRO A 89 -13.02 -1.48 17.52
N THR A 90 -12.70 -0.76 18.59
CA THR A 90 -12.68 -1.32 19.95
C THR A 90 -14.09 -1.53 20.53
N ASN A 91 -15.14 -1.29 19.75
CA ASN A 91 -16.53 -1.37 20.19
C ASN A 91 -17.34 -2.36 19.32
N MET A 92 -17.31 -3.63 19.71
CA MET A 92 -18.43 -4.56 19.52
C MET A 92 -18.56 -5.38 20.82
N LEU A 93 -19.17 -4.77 21.83
CA LEU A 93 -19.81 -5.42 22.99
C LEU A 93 -21.19 -4.80 23.15
#